data_AF-R0I197-F1
#
_entry.id   AF-R0I197-F1
#
_cell.length_a   1.000
_cell.length_b   1.000
_cell.length_c   1.000
_cell.angle_alpha   90.00
_cell.angle_beta   90.00
_cell.angle_gamma   90.00
#
_symmetry.space_group_name_H-M   'P 1'
#
loop_
_entity.id
_entity.type
_entity.pdbx_description
1 polymer ?
#
loop_
_entity_poly.entity_id
_entity_poly.type
_entity_poly.pdbx_seq_one_letter_code
_entity_poly.pdbx_strand_id
1 'polypeptide(L)'
;MGEKPRKLLVLYASQTGNALDAAERIGREAERRGCSASIVSTDEFDSSSLPHEEAVVFVVSTTGQGDSPDSFKAFWRFLLQRNLGNCWLQRVRYAVFGLGDSGYQKYNFVAKKLDKRLSDLGATTIIEKGLGDDQHPSGYEGTLDPWMLSLWSTLYQINPKYFPKGPDVKISQDEVIDQPKYRILYHKREKLDPNLLAESDIIQRARGMSPGKLFKEKSKPDCFLKMTRNEVLTKAGSTKDVRHFEFQFVSSTIEYEVGDVVELLPSQNSSSIDAFIERCDLDPESFITVGPRETENNGVNEEMITELPIKLKTFIELTMDVTSASPRRYFFEVMSFYATAEHEKERLLYFASPEGRDDLYNYNQKERRSILEVLEDFPSVQIPFEWLVQLVPPLKARAFSISSSLLAHPAQVHLTVSIVSWITPYKRTRKGLCSSWLASLTPEQG
;
A
#
# COMPACT_ATOMS: atom_id res chain seq x y z
N MET A 1 -7.18 20.24 -36.17
CA MET A 1 -6.34 19.43 -35.26
C MET A 1 -7.03 19.40 -33.91
N GLY A 2 -7.55 18.26 -33.46
CA GLY A 2 -8.18 18.18 -32.14
C GLY A 2 -7.12 18.37 -31.06
N GLU A 3 -7.27 19.40 -30.22
CA GLU A 3 -6.37 19.62 -29.09
C GLU A 3 -6.50 18.47 -28.08
N LYS A 4 -5.36 17.88 -27.68
CA LYS A 4 -5.34 16.73 -26.76
C LYS A 4 -5.91 17.10 -25.39
N PRO A 5 -6.70 16.21 -24.76
CA PRO A 5 -7.18 16.40 -23.39
C PRO A 5 -6.01 16.57 -22.41
N ARG A 6 -6.22 17.36 -21.35
CA ARG A 6 -5.18 17.63 -20.35
C ARG A 6 -5.02 16.44 -19.41
N LYS A 7 -3.76 16.13 -19.08
CA LYS A 7 -3.40 15.11 -18.09
C LYS A 7 -3.28 15.77 -16.72
N LEU A 8 -3.87 15.17 -15.69
CA LEU A 8 -3.71 15.59 -14.29
C LEU A 8 -2.50 14.90 -13.67
N LEU A 9 -1.55 15.65 -13.12
CA LEU A 9 -0.44 15.09 -12.35
C LEU A 9 -0.82 15.00 -10.88
N VAL A 10 -0.70 13.81 -10.30
CA VAL A 10 -0.87 13.54 -8.87
C VAL A 10 0.45 13.04 -8.31
N LEU A 11 1.11 13.87 -7.50
CA LEU A 11 2.33 13.51 -6.79
C LEU A 11 1.98 13.02 -5.39
N TYR A 12 2.50 11.88 -4.98
CA TYR A 12 2.26 11.34 -3.65
C TYR A 12 3.54 11.05 -2.87
N ALA A 13 3.45 11.16 -1.55
CA ALA A 13 4.48 10.69 -0.64
C ALA A 13 3.85 9.90 0.51
N SER A 14 4.32 8.67 0.69
CA SER A 14 3.69 7.68 1.55
C SER A 14 4.74 6.84 2.28
N GLN A 15 4.52 6.58 3.57
CA GLN A 15 5.33 5.64 4.35
C GLN A 15 4.71 4.24 4.36
N THR A 16 3.40 4.15 4.59
CA THR A 16 2.70 2.88 4.82
C THR A 16 1.66 2.55 3.75
N GLY A 17 1.52 3.39 2.72
CA GLY A 17 0.62 3.16 1.57
C GLY A 17 -0.66 4.00 1.55
N ASN A 18 -1.10 4.59 2.68
CA ASN A 18 -2.37 5.34 2.72
C ASN A 18 -2.41 6.55 1.76
N ALA A 19 -1.31 7.31 1.65
CA ALA A 19 -1.25 8.45 0.74
C ALA A 19 -1.24 8.03 -0.74
N LEU A 20 -0.65 6.87 -1.05
CA LEU A 20 -0.71 6.27 -2.38
C LEU A 20 -2.15 5.87 -2.72
N ASP A 21 -2.86 5.21 -1.81
CA ASP A 21 -4.27 4.83 -2.02
C ASP A 21 -5.17 6.05 -2.29
N ALA A 22 -5.02 7.11 -1.51
CA ALA A 22 -5.74 8.37 -1.74
C ALA A 22 -5.37 9.00 -3.11
N ALA A 23 -4.09 8.97 -3.50
CA ALA A 23 -3.64 9.47 -4.79
C ALA A 23 -4.17 8.65 -5.97
N GLU A 24 -4.17 7.32 -5.87
CA GLU A 24 -4.76 6.46 -6.89
C GLU A 24 -6.27 6.65 -6.99
N ARG A 25 -6.96 6.89 -5.86
CA ARG A 25 -8.38 7.22 -5.87
C ARG A 25 -8.68 8.52 -6.60
N ILE A 26 -7.89 9.57 -6.34
CA ILE A 26 -7.97 10.85 -7.07
C ILE A 26 -7.74 10.61 -8.57
N GLY A 27 -6.74 9.81 -8.94
CA GLY A 27 -6.47 9.47 -10.34
C GLY A 27 -7.64 8.74 -11.02
N ARG A 28 -8.17 7.68 -10.39
CA ARG A 28 -9.33 6.93 -10.92
C ARG A 28 -10.57 7.82 -11.07
N GLU A 29 -10.86 8.68 -10.09
CA GLU A 29 -12.00 9.60 -10.16
C GLU A 29 -11.81 10.68 -11.23
N ALA A 30 -10.58 11.10 -11.52
CA ALA A 30 -10.28 11.98 -12.65
C ALA A 30 -10.51 11.26 -13.99
N GLU A 31 -10.04 10.01 -14.13
CA GLU A 31 -10.21 9.20 -15.34
C GLU A 31 -11.69 8.91 -15.63
N ARG A 32 -12.48 8.64 -14.59
CA ARG A 32 -13.95 8.52 -14.68
C ARG A 32 -14.66 9.75 -15.23
N ARG A 33 -14.03 10.93 -15.10
CA ARG A 33 -14.54 12.21 -15.63
C ARG A 33 -13.91 12.56 -16.99
N GLY A 34 -13.20 11.62 -17.61
CA GLY A 34 -12.53 11.79 -18.90
C GLY A 34 -11.20 12.54 -18.82
N CYS A 35 -10.61 12.68 -17.64
CA CYS A 35 -9.29 13.28 -17.44
C CYS A 35 -8.24 12.21 -17.17
N SER A 36 -7.30 12.00 -18.10
CA SER A 36 -6.18 11.08 -17.85
C SER A 36 -5.36 11.56 -16.66
N ALA A 37 -4.97 10.67 -15.75
CA ALA A 37 -4.15 11.00 -14.60
C ALA A 37 -2.74 10.37 -14.69
N SER A 38 -1.76 11.01 -14.06
CA SER A 38 -0.43 10.46 -13.82
C SER A 38 -0.21 10.42 -12.32
N ILE A 39 -0.11 9.22 -11.73
CA ILE A 39 0.15 9.07 -10.30
C ILE A 39 1.63 8.73 -10.12
N VAL A 40 2.42 9.62 -9.53
CA VAL A 40 3.88 9.49 -9.43
C VAL A 40 4.33 9.75 -8.00
N SER A 41 5.29 8.95 -7.53
CA SER A 41 5.89 9.15 -6.20
C SER A 41 6.85 10.34 -6.24
N THR A 42 6.94 11.12 -5.17
CA THR A 42 7.79 12.32 -5.15
C THR A 42 9.29 12.05 -5.28
N ASP A 43 9.75 10.84 -4.96
CA ASP A 43 11.13 10.38 -5.12
C ASP A 43 11.51 10.00 -6.56
N GLU A 44 10.53 9.69 -7.41
CA GLU A 44 10.73 9.41 -8.83
C GLU A 44 10.44 10.60 -9.75
N PHE A 45 9.75 11.61 -9.22
CA PHE A 45 9.45 12.81 -9.97
C PHE A 45 10.69 13.72 -10.03
N ASP A 46 11.10 14.10 -11.24
CA ASP A 46 12.13 15.13 -11.41
C ASP A 46 11.60 16.48 -10.91
N SER A 47 12.06 16.88 -9.73
CA SER A 47 11.62 18.10 -9.06
C SER A 47 11.92 19.36 -9.88
N SER A 48 12.92 19.33 -10.77
CA SER A 48 13.27 20.46 -11.64
C SER A 48 12.24 20.70 -12.75
N SER A 49 11.43 19.67 -13.07
CA SER A 49 10.39 19.76 -14.08
C SER A 49 9.11 20.45 -13.59
N LEU A 50 8.95 20.63 -12.27
CA LEU A 50 7.73 21.17 -11.65
C LEU A 50 7.22 22.51 -12.25
N PRO A 51 8.09 23.49 -12.62
CA PRO A 51 7.64 24.73 -13.26
C PRO A 51 6.97 24.58 -14.64
N HIS A 52 7.13 23.42 -15.29
CA HIS A 52 6.52 23.11 -16.58
C HIS A 52 5.09 22.56 -16.45
N GLU A 53 4.67 22.21 -15.23
CA GLU A 53 3.33 21.67 -14.98
C GLU A 53 2.29 22.79 -14.83
N GLU A 54 1.09 22.56 -15.39
CA GLU A 54 -0.01 23.54 -15.29
C GLU A 54 -0.79 23.39 -13.96
N ALA A 55 -1.08 22.14 -13.57
CA ALA A 55 -1.77 21.81 -12.33
C ALA A 55 -1.22 20.53 -11.72
N VAL A 56 -0.92 20.57 -10.42
CA VAL A 56 -0.36 19.42 -9.67
C VAL A 56 -1.14 19.20 -8.38
N VAL A 57 -1.58 17.96 -8.16
CA VAL A 57 -2.20 17.55 -6.89
C VAL A 57 -1.16 16.82 -6.06
N PHE A 58 -0.95 17.26 -4.83
CA PHE A 58 -0.04 16.63 -3.88
C PHE A 58 -0.83 15.85 -2.83
N VAL A 59 -0.44 14.60 -2.59
CA VAL A 59 -1.01 13.75 -1.54
C VAL A 59 0.10 13.26 -0.62
N VAL A 60 0.21 13.84 0.58
CA VAL A 60 1.36 13.60 1.46
C VAL A 60 0.92 13.15 2.85
N SER A 61 1.52 12.09 3.37
CA SER A 61 1.32 11.72 4.78
C SER A 61 2.31 12.42 5.72
N THR A 62 1.94 12.48 7.00
CA THR A 62 2.84 12.88 8.10
C THR A 62 3.18 11.64 8.94
N THR A 63 4.45 11.46 9.28
CA THR A 63 4.93 10.31 10.07
C THR A 63 5.43 10.76 11.44
N GLY A 64 5.51 9.82 12.39
CA GLY A 64 6.15 10.01 13.69
C GLY A 64 5.73 11.29 14.40
N GLN A 65 6.71 12.11 14.78
CA GLN A 65 6.49 13.40 15.44
C GLN A 65 6.56 14.53 14.42
N GLY A 66 5.71 14.46 13.40
CA GLY A 66 5.59 15.48 12.35
C GLY A 66 6.67 15.39 11.27
N ASP A 67 7.27 14.22 11.10
CA ASP A 67 8.30 13.97 10.10
C ASP A 67 7.67 13.66 8.74
N SER A 68 8.46 13.84 7.68
CA SER A 68 8.04 13.46 6.34
C SER A 68 8.31 12.00 6.04
N PRO A 69 7.49 11.35 5.19
CA PRO A 69 7.80 10.03 4.65
C PRO A 69 9.17 10.03 3.95
N ASP A 70 9.82 8.87 3.90
CA ASP A 70 11.13 8.72 3.26
C ASP A 70 11.09 9.14 1.78
N SER A 71 10.05 8.71 1.07
CA SER A 71 9.75 9.07 -0.34
C SER A 71 9.62 10.58 -0.58
N PHE A 72 9.43 11.40 0.46
CA PHE A 72 9.31 12.85 0.34
C PHE A 72 10.64 13.60 0.56
N LYS A 73 11.61 12.99 1.24
CA LYS A 73 12.78 13.70 1.79
C LYS A 73 13.60 14.40 0.70
N ALA A 74 13.85 13.72 -0.42
CA ALA A 74 14.61 14.28 -1.54
C ALA A 74 13.90 15.48 -2.19
N PHE A 75 12.62 15.32 -2.51
CA PHE A 75 11.75 16.36 -3.06
C PHE A 75 11.66 17.58 -2.14
N TRP A 76 11.45 17.34 -0.83
CA TRP A 76 11.38 18.42 0.15
C TRP A 76 12.69 19.21 0.26
N ARG A 77 13.84 18.50 0.31
CA ARG A 77 15.15 19.14 0.32
C ARG A 77 15.39 19.99 -0.93
N PHE A 78 14.94 19.53 -2.10
CA PHE A 78 15.00 20.30 -3.34
C PHE A 78 14.18 21.59 -3.23
N LEU A 79 12.93 21.53 -2.79
CA LEU A 79 12.07 22.72 -2.64
C LEU A 79 12.62 23.73 -1.63
N LEU A 80 13.47 23.32 -0.68
CA LEU A 80 14.11 24.21 0.30
C LEU A 80 15.39 24.89 -0.18
N GLN A 81 15.84 24.64 -1.42
CA GLN A 81 17.04 25.28 -1.94
C GLN A 81 16.88 26.81 -2.05
N ARG A 82 17.94 27.54 -1.66
CA ARG A 82 17.92 29.02 -1.55
C ARG A 82 17.88 29.75 -2.90
N ASN A 83 18.30 29.09 -3.98
CA ASN A 83 18.28 29.63 -5.34
C ASN A 83 16.87 29.61 -5.97
N LEU A 84 15.90 28.92 -5.35
CA LEU A 84 14.51 28.94 -5.81
C LEU A 84 13.83 30.23 -5.35
N GLY A 85 13.66 31.16 -6.29
CA GLY A 85 12.99 32.44 -6.07
C GLY A 85 11.48 32.32 -5.87
N ASN A 86 10.85 33.42 -5.42
CA ASN A 86 9.42 33.52 -5.15
C ASN A 86 8.51 33.49 -6.40
N CYS A 87 9.09 33.50 -7.61
CA CYS A 87 8.36 33.35 -8.87
C CYS A 87 8.64 32.01 -9.57
N TRP A 88 9.38 31.09 -8.92
CA TRP A 88 9.81 29.84 -9.54
C TRP A 88 8.63 28.97 -10.00
N LEU A 89 7.51 29.03 -9.27
CA LEU A 89 6.27 28.31 -9.59
C LEU A 89 5.12 29.23 -10.02
N GLN A 90 5.40 30.43 -10.52
CA GLN A 90 4.37 31.44 -10.86
C GLN A 90 3.29 30.96 -11.85
N ARG A 91 3.57 29.92 -12.65
CA ARG A 91 2.63 29.33 -13.64
C ARG A 91 1.94 28.07 -13.15
N VAL A 92 2.36 27.55 -12.00
CA VAL A 92 1.88 26.27 -11.47
C VAL A 92 0.68 26.52 -10.57
N ARG A 93 -0.40 25.78 -10.83
CA ARG A 93 -1.51 25.68 -9.88
C ARG A 93 -1.37 24.40 -9.07
N TYR A 94 -1.71 24.43 -7.80
CA TYR A 94 -1.53 23.25 -6.95
C TYR A 94 -2.69 23.02 -5.98
N ALA A 95 -2.90 21.77 -5.59
CA ALA A 95 -3.77 21.39 -4.48
C ALA A 95 -3.01 20.43 -3.56
N VAL A 96 -3.22 20.51 -2.25
CA VAL A 96 -2.57 19.61 -1.28
C VAL A 96 -3.64 18.87 -0.47
N PHE A 97 -3.54 17.55 -0.44
CA PHE A 97 -4.27 16.70 0.49
C PHE A 97 -3.28 16.05 1.46
N GLY A 98 -3.45 16.33 2.75
CA GLY A 98 -2.65 15.75 3.81
C GLY A 98 -3.32 14.54 4.44
N LEU A 99 -2.53 13.52 4.77
CA LEU A 99 -2.96 12.44 5.66
C LEU A 99 -2.24 12.60 7.01
N GLY A 100 -3.03 12.74 8.07
CA GLY A 100 -2.53 12.87 9.43
C GLY A 100 -3.50 12.28 10.44
N ASP A 101 -3.14 12.41 11.71
CA ASP A 101 -3.91 11.93 12.86
C ASP A 101 -3.99 13.07 13.89
N SER A 102 -5.20 13.53 14.20
CA SER A 102 -5.43 14.66 15.10
C SER A 102 -5.10 14.35 16.58
N GLY A 103 -4.88 13.08 16.92
CA GLY A 103 -4.31 12.64 18.18
C GLY A 103 -2.84 13.03 18.36
N TYR A 104 -2.14 13.40 17.29
CA TYR A 104 -0.76 13.88 17.34
C TYR A 104 -0.69 15.42 17.31
N GLN A 105 0.20 16.00 18.12
CA GLN A 105 0.40 17.45 18.19
C GLN A 105 0.72 18.07 16.83
N LYS A 106 1.50 17.36 15.99
CA LYS A 106 1.89 17.80 14.64
C LYS A 106 0.95 17.23 13.56
N TYR A 107 -0.35 17.35 13.79
CA TYR A 107 -1.39 16.96 12.86
C TYR A 107 -1.21 17.60 11.47
N ASN A 108 -1.07 16.77 10.43
CA ASN A 108 -0.89 17.15 9.02
C ASN A 108 0.27 18.13 8.75
N PHE A 109 1.33 18.07 9.56
CA PHE A 109 2.40 19.07 9.53
C PHE A 109 3.15 19.12 8.19
N VAL A 110 3.35 17.98 7.52
CA VAL A 110 4.04 17.91 6.22
C VAL A 110 3.22 18.61 5.15
N ALA A 111 1.91 18.32 5.07
CA ALA A 111 1.00 18.96 4.13
C ALA A 111 0.92 20.49 4.34
N LYS A 112 0.84 20.94 5.60
CA LYS A 112 0.82 22.36 5.95
C LYS A 112 2.12 23.08 5.54
N LYS A 113 3.28 22.44 5.73
CA LYS A 113 4.57 22.97 5.30
C LYS A 113 4.69 23.02 3.78
N LEU A 114 4.26 21.97 3.09
CA LEU A 114 4.28 21.89 1.63
C LEU A 114 3.41 22.99 1.02
N ASP A 115 2.16 23.10 1.46
CA ASP A 115 1.22 24.15 1.03
C ASP A 115 1.84 25.54 1.17
N LYS A 116 2.38 25.85 2.34
CA LYS A 116 3.06 27.13 2.58
C LYS A 116 4.24 27.33 1.63
N ARG A 117 5.09 26.32 1.45
CA ARG A 117 6.30 26.46 0.63
C ARG A 117 5.99 26.63 -0.86
N LEU A 118 4.96 25.94 -1.37
CA LEU A 118 4.52 26.11 -2.76
C LEU A 118 4.01 27.54 -3.00
N SER A 119 3.23 28.08 -2.06
CA SER A 119 2.78 29.47 -2.10
C SER A 119 3.96 30.46 -2.01
N ASP A 120 4.93 30.24 -1.11
CA ASP A 120 6.13 31.08 -0.97
C ASP A 120 7.00 31.08 -2.27
N LEU A 121 6.88 30.04 -3.11
CA LEU A 121 7.54 29.90 -4.42
C LEU A 121 6.73 30.46 -5.59
N GLY A 122 5.56 31.05 -5.32
CA GLY A 122 4.72 31.75 -6.31
C GLY A 122 3.61 30.90 -6.93
N ALA A 123 3.44 29.65 -6.50
CA ALA A 123 2.37 28.80 -7.01
C ALA A 123 0.98 29.29 -6.55
N THR A 124 -0.04 29.07 -7.38
CA THR A 124 -1.42 29.46 -7.08
C THR A 124 -2.22 28.26 -6.56
N THR A 125 -2.89 28.38 -5.42
CA THR A 125 -3.72 27.28 -4.90
C THR A 125 -4.98 27.09 -5.75
N ILE A 126 -5.35 25.83 -6.01
CA ILE A 126 -6.57 25.44 -6.73
C ILE A 126 -7.74 25.48 -5.76
N ILE A 127 -7.59 24.80 -4.62
CA ILE A 127 -8.57 24.75 -3.51
C ILE A 127 -7.83 24.80 -2.18
N GLU A 128 -8.56 24.96 -1.08
CA GLU A 128 -7.96 24.84 0.26
C GLU A 128 -7.38 23.43 0.48
N LYS A 129 -6.27 23.37 1.22
CA LYS A 129 -5.64 22.09 1.58
C LYS A 129 -6.62 21.19 2.34
N GLY A 130 -6.72 19.93 1.92
CA GLY A 130 -7.47 18.92 2.64
C GLY A 130 -6.63 18.39 3.80
N LEU A 131 -7.21 18.27 4.99
CA LEU A 131 -6.58 17.70 6.17
C LEU A 131 -7.31 16.42 6.54
N GLY A 132 -6.91 15.29 5.95
CA GLY A 132 -7.46 13.98 6.31
C GLY A 132 -7.04 13.59 7.72
N ASP A 133 -7.98 13.02 8.47
CA ASP A 133 -7.78 12.63 9.88
C ASP A 133 -8.06 11.14 10.08
N ASP A 134 -7.07 10.39 10.58
CA ASP A 134 -7.22 8.98 10.94
C ASP A 134 -8.11 8.76 12.17
N GLN A 135 -8.32 9.79 13.00
CA GLN A 135 -9.25 9.74 14.14
C GLN A 135 -10.71 9.95 13.75
N HIS A 136 -10.98 10.41 12.52
CA HIS A 136 -12.34 10.57 12.04
C HIS A 136 -13.04 9.19 11.94
N PRO A 137 -14.35 9.07 12.26
CA PRO A 137 -15.04 7.77 12.18
C PRO A 137 -14.91 7.07 10.83
N SER A 138 -14.94 7.84 9.74
CA SER A 138 -14.74 7.36 8.37
C SER A 138 -13.27 7.49 7.89
N GLY A 139 -12.32 7.70 8.80
CA GLY A 139 -10.91 7.97 8.52
C GLY A 139 -10.69 9.19 7.62
N TYR A 140 -9.55 9.22 6.92
CA TYR A 140 -9.22 10.30 5.99
C TYR A 140 -10.23 10.48 4.84
N GLU A 141 -11.04 9.45 4.53
CA GLU A 141 -12.07 9.52 3.50
C GLU A 141 -13.18 10.52 3.84
N GLY A 142 -13.43 10.75 5.14
CA GLY A 142 -14.39 11.76 5.61
C GLY A 142 -14.10 13.15 5.04
N THR A 143 -12.82 13.50 4.94
CA THR A 143 -12.36 14.76 4.35
C THR A 143 -12.11 14.64 2.84
N LEU A 144 -11.58 13.50 2.38
CA LEU A 144 -11.21 13.31 0.97
C LEU A 144 -12.41 13.43 0.03
N ASP A 145 -13.56 12.86 0.40
CA ASP A 145 -14.77 12.84 -0.44
C ASP A 145 -15.25 14.27 -0.80
N PRO A 146 -15.57 15.16 0.17
CA PRO A 146 -15.98 16.53 -0.13
C PRO A 146 -14.85 17.37 -0.74
N TRP A 147 -13.60 17.08 -0.39
CA TRP A 147 -12.44 17.76 -0.95
C TRP A 147 -12.27 17.48 -2.45
N MET A 148 -12.47 16.23 -2.88
CA MET A 148 -12.44 15.87 -4.30
C MET A 148 -13.56 16.54 -5.10
N LEU A 149 -14.78 16.63 -4.56
CA LEU A 149 -15.88 17.34 -5.22
C LEU A 149 -15.52 18.81 -5.50
N SER A 150 -14.90 19.47 -4.52
CA SER A 150 -14.40 20.84 -4.66
C SER A 150 -13.28 20.91 -5.71
N LEU A 151 -12.34 19.96 -5.70
CA LEU A 151 -11.24 19.88 -6.64
C LEU A 151 -11.73 19.79 -8.09
N TRP A 152 -12.70 18.92 -8.37
CA TRP A 152 -13.24 18.73 -9.72
C TRP A 152 -13.93 19.97 -10.24
N SER A 153 -14.77 20.60 -9.41
CA SER A 153 -15.47 21.84 -9.75
C SER A 153 -14.49 22.96 -10.09
N THR A 154 -13.46 23.18 -9.25
CA THR A 154 -12.51 24.27 -9.48
C THR A 154 -11.54 23.99 -10.63
N LEU A 155 -11.09 22.74 -10.83
CA LEU A 155 -10.30 22.38 -12.00
C LEU A 155 -11.07 22.61 -13.31
N TYR A 156 -12.38 22.31 -13.34
CA TYR A 156 -13.24 22.62 -14.48
C TYR A 156 -13.32 24.14 -14.74
N GLN A 157 -13.51 24.94 -13.69
CA GLN A 157 -13.57 26.41 -13.80
C GLN A 157 -12.24 27.01 -14.29
N ILE A 158 -11.11 26.47 -13.84
CA ILE A 158 -9.78 26.89 -14.28
C ILE A 158 -9.56 26.56 -15.76
N ASN A 159 -9.90 25.35 -16.17
CA ASN A 159 -9.72 24.89 -17.54
C ASN A 159 -10.72 23.75 -17.86
N PRO A 160 -11.79 24.04 -18.62
CA PRO A 160 -12.77 23.03 -19.02
C PRO A 160 -12.19 21.83 -19.78
N LYS A 161 -10.95 21.92 -20.28
CA LYS A 161 -10.25 20.81 -20.93
C LYS A 161 -9.87 19.68 -19.96
N TYR A 162 -9.88 19.90 -18.65
CA TYR A 162 -9.76 18.81 -17.67
C TYR A 162 -10.99 17.90 -17.73
N PHE A 163 -12.19 18.46 -17.80
CA PHE A 163 -13.45 17.71 -17.82
C PHE A 163 -14.37 18.20 -18.95
N PRO A 164 -14.14 17.77 -20.21
CA PRO A 164 -14.89 18.28 -21.37
C PRO A 164 -16.41 18.05 -21.29
N LYS A 165 -16.84 17.03 -20.54
CA LYS A 165 -18.26 16.69 -20.32
C LYS A 165 -18.84 17.31 -19.04
N GLY A 166 -18.06 18.12 -18.32
CA GLY A 166 -18.41 18.68 -17.01
C GLY A 166 -17.85 17.86 -15.83
N PRO A 167 -17.73 18.47 -14.64
CA PRO A 167 -17.10 17.86 -13.46
C PRO A 167 -17.95 16.79 -12.77
N ASP A 168 -19.28 16.81 -13.00
CA ASP A 168 -20.23 15.88 -12.37
C ASP A 168 -20.57 14.69 -13.26
N VAL A 169 -20.24 14.76 -14.56
CA VAL A 169 -20.47 13.66 -15.49
C VAL A 169 -19.39 12.61 -15.29
N LYS A 170 -19.75 11.57 -14.54
CA LYS A 170 -19.00 10.31 -14.52
C LYS A 170 -19.42 9.50 -15.75
N ILE A 171 -18.44 8.98 -16.50
CA ILE A 171 -18.70 7.97 -17.51
C ILE A 171 -19.34 6.78 -16.77
N SER A 172 -20.59 6.42 -17.10
CA SER A 172 -21.27 5.27 -16.50
C SER A 172 -20.39 4.04 -16.74
N GLN A 173 -19.93 3.44 -15.65
CA GLN A 173 -19.22 2.17 -15.64
C GLN A 173 -20.19 1.01 -15.38
N ASP A 174 -21.50 1.18 -15.59
CA ASP A 174 -22.46 0.10 -15.31
C ASP A 174 -22.18 -1.19 -16.12
N GLU A 175 -21.25 -1.14 -17.08
CA GLU A 175 -20.85 -2.31 -17.89
C GLU A 175 -19.34 -2.64 -17.93
N VAL A 176 -18.40 -1.74 -17.57
CA VAL A 176 -16.96 -2.03 -17.75
C VAL A 176 -16.06 -1.38 -16.67
N ILE A 177 -15.48 -2.22 -15.82
CA ILE A 177 -14.31 -1.88 -15.00
C ILE A 177 -13.07 -1.78 -15.89
N ASP A 178 -12.13 -0.88 -15.57
CA ASP A 178 -10.85 -0.80 -16.27
C ASP A 178 -10.09 -2.15 -16.22
N GLN A 179 -9.10 -2.35 -17.08
CA GLN A 179 -8.28 -3.55 -16.98
C GLN A 179 -7.31 -3.48 -15.80
N PRO A 180 -7.00 -4.61 -15.14
CA PRO A 180 -5.98 -4.63 -14.10
C PRO A 180 -4.64 -4.19 -14.72
N LYS A 181 -3.89 -3.40 -13.96
CA LYS A 181 -2.58 -2.82 -14.32
C LYS A 181 -1.47 -3.86 -14.43
N TYR A 182 -1.73 -5.09 -14.01
CA TYR A 182 -0.78 -6.20 -14.01
C TYR A 182 -1.31 -7.34 -14.86
N ARG A 183 -0.40 -8.09 -15.47
CA ARG A 183 -0.67 -9.34 -16.17
C ARG A 183 0.05 -10.49 -15.50
N ILE A 184 -0.58 -11.67 -15.50
CA ILE A 184 0.01 -12.92 -15.03
C ILE A 184 0.34 -13.77 -16.26
N LEU A 185 1.59 -14.19 -16.38
CA LEU A 185 2.01 -15.15 -17.41
C LEU A 185 2.19 -16.51 -16.76
N TYR A 186 1.48 -17.51 -17.26
CA TYR A 186 1.57 -18.91 -16.81
C TYR A 186 2.57 -19.68 -17.66
N HIS A 187 3.40 -20.47 -17.00
CA HIS A 187 4.53 -21.19 -17.61
C HIS A 187 4.34 -22.71 -17.48
N LYS A 188 4.69 -23.44 -18.54
CA LYS A 188 4.73 -24.91 -18.49
C LYS A 188 5.94 -25.38 -17.69
N ARG A 189 5.76 -26.45 -16.91
CA ARG A 189 6.74 -27.03 -15.96
C ARG A 189 8.09 -27.42 -16.58
N GLU A 190 8.18 -27.55 -17.90
CA GLU A 190 9.31 -28.15 -18.63
C GLU A 190 10.62 -27.32 -18.62
N LYS A 191 10.63 -26.09 -18.08
CA LYS A 191 11.80 -25.18 -18.19
C LYS A 191 12.58 -24.89 -16.91
N LEU A 192 12.15 -25.32 -15.73
CA LEU A 192 12.87 -24.99 -14.49
C LEU A 192 13.28 -26.23 -13.73
N ASP A 193 14.57 -26.32 -13.43
CA ASP A 193 15.10 -27.20 -12.40
C ASP A 193 15.02 -26.45 -11.05
N PRO A 194 14.00 -26.69 -10.20
CA PRO A 194 13.72 -25.86 -9.03
C PRO A 194 14.74 -26.07 -7.91
N ASN A 195 15.51 -27.17 -7.96
CA ASN A 195 16.39 -27.65 -6.90
C ASN A 195 17.72 -26.89 -6.78
N LEU A 196 17.93 -25.82 -7.54
CA LEU A 196 19.21 -25.09 -7.60
C LEU A 196 19.15 -23.65 -7.09
N LEU A 197 18.01 -23.19 -6.57
CA LEU A 197 17.84 -21.80 -6.15
C LEU A 197 17.84 -21.66 -4.63
N ALA A 198 18.67 -20.74 -4.12
CA ALA A 198 18.67 -20.40 -2.71
C ALA A 198 17.35 -19.74 -2.30
N GLU A 199 16.91 -19.97 -1.05
CA GLU A 199 15.67 -19.39 -0.52
C GLU A 199 15.63 -17.86 -0.61
N SER A 200 16.77 -17.19 -0.42
CA SER A 200 16.92 -15.74 -0.62
C SER A 200 16.52 -15.29 -2.02
N ASP A 201 16.82 -16.10 -3.04
CA ASP A 201 16.61 -15.75 -4.44
C ASP A 201 15.14 -15.93 -4.81
N ILE A 202 14.47 -16.93 -4.22
CA ILE A 202 13.02 -17.12 -4.35
C ILE A 202 12.28 -15.92 -3.75
N ILE A 203 12.66 -15.50 -2.54
CA ILE A 203 12.06 -14.33 -1.87
C ILE A 203 12.30 -13.06 -2.68
N GLN A 204 13.53 -12.84 -3.14
CA GLN A 204 13.87 -11.69 -3.96
C GLN A 204 13.04 -11.62 -5.23
N ARG A 205 12.86 -12.73 -5.94
CA ARG A 205 12.06 -12.80 -7.17
C ARG A 205 10.58 -12.57 -6.91
N ALA A 206 10.00 -13.28 -5.94
CA ALA A 206 8.58 -13.13 -5.60
C ALA A 206 8.25 -11.66 -5.31
N ARG A 207 9.06 -11.03 -4.46
CA ARG A 207 8.86 -9.64 -4.04
C ARG A 207 9.26 -8.64 -5.13
N GLY A 208 10.20 -8.96 -6.00
CA GLY A 208 10.54 -8.16 -7.19
C GLY A 208 9.38 -8.03 -8.17
N MET A 209 8.60 -9.10 -8.36
CA MET A 209 7.41 -9.11 -9.21
C MET A 209 6.15 -8.52 -8.55
N SER A 210 6.18 -8.26 -7.24
CA SER A 210 4.99 -7.80 -6.51
C SER A 210 4.59 -6.36 -6.87
N PRO A 211 3.27 -6.07 -6.95
CA PRO A 211 2.78 -4.72 -7.14
C PRO A 211 3.19 -3.77 -6.01
N GLY A 212 3.80 -2.65 -6.38
CA GLY A 212 4.15 -1.58 -5.46
C GLY A 212 5.65 -1.45 -5.18
N LYS A 213 6.12 -0.20 -5.11
CA LYS A 213 7.54 0.14 -5.00
C LYS A 213 8.20 -0.20 -3.66
N LEU A 214 7.40 -0.50 -2.64
CA LEU A 214 7.88 -0.86 -1.30
C LEU A 214 8.93 -2.00 -1.32
N PHE A 215 8.94 -2.83 -2.37
CA PHE A 215 9.84 -3.97 -2.48
C PHE A 215 10.97 -3.80 -3.49
N LYS A 216 10.99 -2.74 -4.32
CA LYS A 216 12.05 -2.60 -5.33
C LYS A 216 13.43 -2.36 -4.71
N GLU A 217 13.49 -1.66 -3.57
CA GLU A 217 14.75 -1.35 -2.88
C GLU A 217 15.14 -2.39 -1.81
N LYS A 218 14.20 -3.23 -1.35
CA LYS A 218 14.40 -4.26 -0.30
C LYS A 218 13.67 -5.58 -0.61
N SER A 219 13.81 -6.09 -1.82
CA SER A 219 13.19 -7.37 -2.21
C SER A 219 13.92 -8.57 -1.62
N LYS A 220 15.24 -8.45 -1.41
CA LYS A 220 16.09 -9.51 -0.85
C LYS A 220 16.24 -9.34 0.66
N PRO A 221 16.04 -10.40 1.47
CA PRO A 221 16.39 -10.38 2.89
C PRO A 221 17.89 -10.17 3.09
N ASP A 222 18.27 -9.29 4.02
CA ASP A 222 19.68 -9.04 4.35
C ASP A 222 20.34 -10.24 5.04
N CYS A 223 19.57 -10.98 5.84
CA CYS A 223 20.01 -12.21 6.48
C CYS A 223 18.85 -13.15 6.81
N PHE A 224 19.20 -14.40 7.12
CA PHE A 224 18.31 -15.35 7.79
C PHE A 224 18.72 -15.51 9.25
N LEU A 225 17.70 -15.60 10.09
CA LEU A 225 17.80 -15.68 11.54
C LEU A 225 17.16 -16.99 11.99
N LYS A 226 17.89 -17.77 12.79
CA LYS A 226 17.35 -18.96 13.46
C LYS A 226 16.91 -18.60 14.86
N MET A 227 15.67 -18.91 15.23
CA MET A 227 15.21 -18.73 16.61
C MET A 227 15.92 -19.73 17.53
N THR A 228 16.52 -19.22 18.59
CA THR A 228 17.24 -20.01 19.60
C THR A 228 16.55 -19.98 20.97
N ARG A 229 15.75 -18.94 21.23
CA ARG A 229 14.96 -18.80 22.47
C ARG A 229 13.64 -18.10 22.21
N ASN A 230 12.59 -18.58 22.88
CA ASN A 230 11.25 -18.00 22.94
C ASN A 230 10.76 -18.14 24.39
N GLU A 231 10.88 -17.07 25.17
CA GLU A 231 10.58 -17.09 26.61
C GLU A 231 9.50 -16.07 26.96
N VAL A 232 8.51 -16.49 27.76
CA VAL A 232 7.48 -15.59 28.28
C VAL A 232 8.05 -14.81 29.47
N LEU A 233 8.06 -13.48 29.36
CA LEU A 233 8.52 -12.56 30.41
C LEU A 233 7.42 -12.19 31.41
N THR A 234 6.15 -12.34 31.02
CA THR A 234 5.02 -12.02 31.89
C THR A 234 4.68 -13.17 32.85
N LYS A 235 4.23 -12.81 34.05
CA LYS A 235 3.77 -13.78 35.04
C LYS A 235 2.51 -14.50 34.56
N ALA A 236 2.33 -15.74 35.02
CA ALA A 236 1.08 -16.47 34.81
C ALA A 236 -0.13 -15.64 35.27
N GLY A 237 -1.18 -15.58 34.45
CA GLY A 237 -2.38 -14.78 34.71
C GLY A 237 -2.29 -13.30 34.30
N SER A 238 -1.17 -12.85 33.73
CA SER A 238 -1.07 -11.51 33.12
C SER A 238 -2.04 -11.35 31.95
N THR A 239 -2.63 -10.16 31.80
CA THR A 239 -3.47 -9.80 30.65
C THR A 239 -2.66 -9.57 29.37
N LYS A 240 -1.34 -9.41 29.49
CA LYS A 240 -0.41 -9.28 28.36
C LYS A 240 0.51 -10.49 28.29
N ASP A 241 0.73 -10.98 27.07
CA ASP A 241 1.79 -11.93 26.72
C ASP A 241 2.96 -11.12 26.14
N VAL A 242 4.04 -10.98 26.91
CA VAL A 242 5.28 -10.32 26.45
C VAL A 242 6.36 -11.37 26.47
N ARG A 243 7.09 -11.48 25.37
CA ARG A 243 8.12 -12.50 25.18
C ARG A 243 9.46 -11.92 24.83
N HIS A 244 10.50 -12.62 25.25
CA HIS A 244 11.88 -12.45 24.85
C HIS A 244 12.22 -13.49 23.79
N PHE A 245 12.70 -13.02 22.65
CA PHE A 245 13.15 -13.85 21.55
C PHE A 245 14.64 -13.64 21.34
N GLU A 246 15.39 -14.73 21.14
CA GLU A 246 16.80 -14.68 20.76
C GLU A 246 16.98 -15.36 19.41
N PHE A 247 17.66 -14.68 18.49
CA PHE A 247 17.96 -15.20 17.17
C PHE A 247 19.46 -15.22 16.91
N GLN A 248 19.91 -16.26 16.22
CA GLN A 248 21.27 -16.41 15.73
C GLN A 248 21.31 -16.19 14.21
N PHE A 249 22.32 -15.47 13.72
CA PHE A 249 22.53 -15.32 12.27
C PHE A 249 22.90 -16.68 11.65
N VAL A 250 22.16 -17.08 10.61
CA VAL A 250 22.42 -18.29 9.82
C VAL A 250 23.29 -17.97 8.59
N SER A 251 23.09 -16.78 8.03
CA SER A 251 23.89 -16.24 6.93
C SER A 251 24.95 -15.25 7.46
N SER A 252 25.39 -14.30 6.64
CA SER A 252 26.27 -13.21 7.05
C SER A 252 25.76 -12.49 8.30
N THR A 253 26.63 -12.33 9.30
CA THR A 253 26.36 -11.51 10.48
C THR A 253 26.16 -10.06 10.04
N ILE A 254 25.10 -9.43 10.54
CA ILE A 254 24.82 -8.02 10.31
C ILE A 254 25.29 -7.22 11.53
N GLU A 255 26.01 -6.13 11.28
CA GLU A 255 26.40 -5.17 12.31
C GLU A 255 25.20 -4.29 12.68
N TYR A 256 25.00 -4.04 13.98
CA TYR A 256 23.98 -3.14 14.51
C TYR A 256 24.42 -2.51 15.83
N GLU A 257 23.85 -1.36 16.16
CA GLU A 257 24.04 -0.65 17.42
C GLU A 257 22.80 -0.74 18.33
N VAL A 258 23.00 -0.48 19.63
CA VAL A 258 21.89 -0.42 20.59
C VAL A 258 20.97 0.75 20.22
N GLY A 259 19.69 0.45 20.02
CA GLY A 259 18.70 1.42 19.55
C GLY A 259 18.27 1.21 18.10
N ASP A 260 19.01 0.39 17.35
CA ASP A 260 18.61 -0.01 16.00
C ASP A 260 17.35 -0.87 16.00
N VAL A 261 16.80 -1.01 14.79
CA VAL A 261 15.55 -1.72 14.51
C VAL A 261 15.84 -2.85 13.53
N VAL A 262 15.27 -4.02 13.79
CA VAL A 262 15.23 -5.13 12.83
C VAL A 262 13.85 -5.21 12.18
N GLU A 263 13.81 -5.39 10.87
CA GLU A 263 12.58 -5.63 10.12
C GLU A 263 12.43 -7.14 9.84
N LEU A 264 11.37 -7.75 10.35
CA LEU A 264 11.10 -9.17 10.16
C LEU A 264 9.99 -9.38 9.13
N LEU A 265 10.25 -10.21 8.13
CA LEU A 265 9.23 -10.68 7.19
C LEU A 265 8.48 -11.87 7.82
N PRO A 266 7.19 -11.74 8.17
CA PRO A 266 6.45 -12.84 8.79
C PRO A 266 5.97 -13.86 7.77
N SER A 267 5.74 -15.10 8.21
CA SER A 267 4.95 -16.08 7.45
C SER A 267 3.48 -16.03 7.85
N GLN A 268 2.63 -16.37 6.89
CA GLN A 268 1.19 -16.54 7.11
C GLN A 268 0.86 -17.99 7.45
N ASN A 269 -0.34 -18.24 7.98
CA ASN A 269 -0.77 -19.60 8.26
C ASN A 269 -1.03 -20.37 6.94
N SER A 270 -0.35 -21.50 6.73
CA SER A 270 -0.48 -22.28 5.48
C SER A 270 -1.92 -22.68 5.17
N SER A 271 -2.69 -23.15 6.17
CA SER A 271 -4.08 -23.55 5.91
C SER A 271 -4.97 -22.39 5.46
N SER A 272 -4.70 -21.16 5.92
CA SER A 272 -5.39 -19.97 5.43
C SER A 272 -4.97 -19.58 4.01
N ILE A 273 -3.70 -19.78 3.65
CA ILE A 273 -3.24 -19.60 2.26
C ILE A 273 -3.90 -20.63 1.35
N ASP A 274 -3.94 -21.89 1.77
CA ASP A 274 -4.59 -22.97 1.02
C ASP A 274 -6.08 -22.68 0.82
N ALA A 275 -6.79 -22.21 1.86
CA ALA A 275 -8.18 -21.80 1.77
C ALA A 275 -8.39 -20.60 0.82
N PHE A 276 -7.47 -19.63 0.79
CA PHE A 276 -7.52 -18.51 -0.15
C PHE A 276 -7.33 -18.98 -1.60
N ILE A 277 -6.35 -19.86 -1.86
CA ILE A 277 -6.10 -20.43 -3.18
C ILE A 277 -7.31 -21.21 -3.67
N GLU A 278 -7.90 -22.04 -2.80
CA GLU A 278 -9.13 -22.79 -3.09
C GLU A 278 -10.31 -21.85 -3.36
N ARG A 279 -10.53 -20.83 -2.51
CA ARG A 279 -11.60 -19.85 -2.67
C ARG A 279 -11.50 -19.09 -4.00
N CYS A 280 -10.30 -18.86 -4.50
CA CYS A 280 -10.05 -18.15 -5.76
C CYS A 280 -9.96 -19.07 -6.99
N ASP A 281 -10.17 -20.38 -6.83
CA ASP A 281 -10.04 -21.39 -7.91
C ASP A 281 -8.68 -21.31 -8.63
N LEU A 282 -7.61 -21.22 -7.84
CA LEU A 282 -6.24 -21.12 -8.34
C LEU A 282 -5.50 -22.45 -8.21
N ASP A 283 -4.61 -22.75 -9.17
CA ASP A 283 -3.71 -23.90 -9.07
C ASP A 283 -2.42 -23.51 -8.31
N PRO A 284 -2.19 -24.06 -7.09
CA PRO A 284 -1.00 -23.73 -6.29
C PRO A 284 0.32 -24.14 -6.95
N GLU A 285 0.29 -25.14 -7.84
CA GLU A 285 1.48 -25.72 -8.50
C GLU A 285 1.82 -25.03 -9.83
N SER A 286 0.98 -24.12 -10.29
CA SER A 286 1.24 -23.32 -11.49
C SER A 286 2.44 -22.41 -11.31
N PHE A 287 3.29 -22.34 -12.34
CA PHE A 287 4.45 -21.46 -12.39
C PHE A 287 4.06 -20.14 -13.07
N ILE A 288 4.30 -19.02 -12.40
CA ILE A 288 3.86 -17.70 -12.85
C ILE A 288 4.99 -16.68 -12.86
N THR A 289 4.85 -15.66 -13.71
CA THR A 289 5.53 -14.37 -13.59
C THR A 289 4.50 -13.26 -13.58
N VAL A 290 4.71 -12.24 -12.75
CA VAL A 290 3.84 -11.05 -12.65
C VAL A 290 4.58 -9.85 -13.21
N GLY A 291 3.92 -9.09 -14.08
CA GLY A 291 4.50 -7.88 -14.66
C GLY A 291 3.44 -6.81 -14.94
N PRO A 292 3.86 -5.55 -15.16
CA PRO A 292 2.94 -4.50 -15.57
C PRO A 292 2.30 -4.87 -16.92
N ARG A 293 1.03 -4.50 -17.08
CA ARG A 293 0.35 -4.55 -18.36
C ARG A 293 0.87 -3.40 -19.22
N GLU A 294 1.25 -3.71 -20.46
CA GLU A 294 1.71 -2.70 -21.41
C GLU A 294 0.60 -1.65 -21.62
N THR A 295 0.95 -0.39 -21.41
CA THR A 295 0.12 0.75 -21.81
C THR A 295 0.83 1.39 -23.00
N GLU A 296 0.06 1.76 -24.04
CA GLU A 296 0.57 2.23 -25.35
C GLU A 296 1.55 3.43 -25.30
N ASN A 297 1.83 4.01 -24.12
CA ASN A 297 2.70 5.18 -23.96
C ASN A 297 3.93 4.98 -23.07
N ASN A 298 4.19 3.78 -22.53
CA ASN A 298 5.43 3.50 -21.80
C ASN A 298 6.18 2.38 -22.51
N GLY A 299 7.13 2.76 -23.37
CA GLY A 299 8.18 1.86 -23.82
C GLY A 299 9.02 1.44 -22.63
N VAL A 300 8.61 0.38 -21.95
CA VAL A 300 9.45 -0.33 -20.98
C VAL A 300 10.18 -1.41 -21.75
N ASN A 301 11.51 -1.42 -21.64
CA ASN A 301 12.39 -2.43 -22.23
C ASN A 301 11.82 -3.85 -21.99
N GLU A 302 11.81 -4.67 -23.03
CA GLU A 302 11.54 -6.13 -22.98
C GLU A 302 12.43 -6.88 -21.95
N GLU A 303 13.43 -6.21 -21.38
CA GLU A 303 14.30 -6.68 -20.30
C GLU A 303 13.57 -6.90 -18.95
N MET A 304 12.33 -6.42 -18.76
CA MET A 304 11.64 -6.58 -17.46
C MET A 304 10.96 -7.95 -17.25
N ILE A 305 10.91 -8.82 -18.27
CA ILE A 305 10.39 -10.20 -18.17
C ILE A 305 11.53 -11.22 -18.24
N THR A 306 12.67 -10.91 -17.61
CA THR A 306 13.79 -11.84 -17.44
C THR A 306 13.69 -12.65 -16.15
N GLU A 307 12.64 -12.45 -15.34
CA GLU A 307 12.49 -13.14 -14.07
C GLU A 307 12.00 -14.57 -14.28
N LEU A 308 12.75 -15.54 -13.74
CA LEU A 308 12.38 -16.95 -13.75
C LEU A 308 11.06 -17.14 -12.99
N PRO A 309 10.10 -17.90 -13.53
CA PRO A 309 8.81 -18.11 -12.88
C PRO A 309 8.95 -18.80 -11.53
N ILE A 310 8.01 -18.51 -10.63
CA ILE A 310 7.89 -19.15 -9.32
C ILE A 310 6.52 -19.81 -9.17
N LYS A 311 6.37 -20.72 -8.21
CA LYS A 311 5.06 -21.29 -7.88
C LYS A 311 4.08 -20.20 -7.43
N LEU A 312 2.84 -20.30 -7.89
CA LEU A 312 1.75 -19.40 -7.53
C LEU A 312 1.56 -19.32 -6.01
N LYS A 313 1.57 -20.47 -5.32
CA LYS A 313 1.48 -20.52 -3.86
C LYS A 313 2.60 -19.71 -3.20
N THR A 314 3.85 -19.90 -3.64
CA THR A 314 5.01 -19.16 -3.13
C THR A 314 4.92 -17.66 -3.39
N PHE A 315 4.40 -17.24 -4.55
CA PHE A 315 4.15 -15.81 -4.81
C PHE A 315 3.16 -15.24 -3.79
N ILE A 316 2.02 -15.91 -3.56
CA ILE A 316 1.00 -15.44 -2.61
C ILE A 316 1.58 -15.36 -1.19
N GLU A 317 2.25 -16.42 -0.74
CA GLU A 317 2.85 -16.51 0.60
C GLU A 317 3.81 -15.37 0.92
N LEU A 318 4.61 -14.94 -0.06
CA LEU A 318 5.70 -13.99 0.13
C LEU A 318 5.33 -12.54 -0.22
N THR A 319 4.18 -12.31 -0.87
CA THR A 319 3.86 -10.99 -1.42
C THR A 319 2.48 -10.45 -1.02
N MET A 320 1.51 -11.31 -0.69
CA MET A 320 0.11 -10.92 -0.49
C MET A 320 -0.33 -11.20 0.96
N ASP A 321 -0.76 -10.17 1.69
CA ASP A 321 -1.34 -10.32 3.04
C ASP A 321 -2.83 -10.63 2.92
N VAL A 322 -3.15 -11.92 2.73
CA VAL A 322 -4.53 -12.38 2.52
C VAL A 322 -5.25 -12.69 3.84
N THR A 323 -4.49 -12.88 4.91
CA THR A 323 -4.98 -13.42 6.19
C THR A 323 -5.18 -12.38 7.28
N SER A 324 -4.51 -11.22 7.18
CA SER A 324 -4.52 -10.22 8.27
C SER A 324 -4.81 -8.80 7.82
N ALA A 325 -4.49 -8.45 6.57
CA ALA A 325 -4.78 -7.13 6.05
C ALA A 325 -6.24 -6.98 5.63
N SER A 326 -6.82 -5.83 5.99
CA SER A 326 -8.17 -5.48 5.56
C SER A 326 -8.18 -4.82 4.17
N PRO A 327 -9.07 -5.24 3.26
CA PRO A 327 -9.20 -4.63 1.95
C PRO A 327 -9.57 -3.14 2.05
N ARG A 328 -9.13 -2.36 1.07
CA ARG A 328 -9.55 -0.97 0.90
C ARG A 328 -10.88 -0.89 0.18
N ARG A 329 -11.53 0.26 0.23
CA ARG A 329 -12.85 0.49 -0.40
C ARG A 329 -12.90 0.12 -1.88
N TYR A 330 -11.81 0.36 -2.60
CA TYR A 330 -11.72 0.01 -4.02
C TYR A 330 -11.81 -1.51 -4.29
N PHE A 331 -11.41 -2.36 -3.33
CA PHE A 331 -11.59 -3.80 -3.44
C PHE A 331 -13.06 -4.20 -3.56
N PHE A 332 -13.93 -3.59 -2.74
CA PHE A 332 -15.38 -3.83 -2.76
C PHE A 332 -16.02 -3.35 -4.06
N GLU A 333 -15.55 -2.21 -4.57
CA GLU A 333 -15.95 -1.71 -5.87
C GLU A 333 -15.61 -2.71 -6.98
N VAL A 334 -14.38 -3.24 -7.02
CA VAL A 334 -14.00 -4.26 -8.01
C VAL A 334 -14.81 -5.54 -7.85
N MET A 335 -15.01 -6.03 -6.61
CA MET A 335 -15.81 -7.23 -6.35
C MET A 335 -17.22 -7.13 -6.92
N SER A 336 -17.84 -5.94 -6.92
CA SER A 336 -19.19 -5.74 -7.46
C SER A 336 -19.34 -6.10 -8.93
N PHE A 337 -18.26 -5.99 -9.72
CA PHE A 337 -18.25 -6.39 -11.14
C PHE A 337 -18.16 -7.89 -11.36
N TYR A 338 -17.75 -8.63 -10.34
CA TYR A 338 -17.51 -10.08 -10.38
C TYR A 338 -18.51 -10.87 -9.52
N ALA A 339 -19.45 -10.18 -8.88
CA ALA A 339 -20.55 -10.80 -8.14
C ALA A 339 -21.62 -11.33 -9.10
N THR A 340 -21.95 -12.61 -8.99
CA THR A 340 -23.02 -13.25 -9.78
C THR A 340 -24.38 -13.19 -9.10
N ALA A 341 -24.43 -13.04 -7.78
CA ALA A 341 -25.67 -12.88 -7.03
C ALA A 341 -26.04 -11.40 -6.87
N GLU A 342 -27.28 -11.04 -7.22
CA GLU A 342 -27.72 -9.63 -7.25
C GLU A 342 -27.60 -8.95 -5.88
N HIS A 343 -28.01 -9.62 -4.81
CA HIS A 343 -27.95 -9.06 -3.45
C HIS A 343 -26.50 -8.80 -2.98
N GLU A 344 -25.53 -9.62 -3.40
CA GLU A 344 -24.11 -9.38 -3.12
C GLU A 344 -23.60 -8.19 -3.92
N LYS A 345 -23.94 -8.12 -5.22
CA LYS A 345 -23.59 -7.00 -6.11
C LYS A 345 -24.11 -5.67 -5.56
N GLU A 346 -25.39 -5.59 -5.21
CA GLU A 346 -26.02 -4.41 -4.61
C GLU A 346 -25.30 -3.98 -3.32
N ARG A 347 -24.97 -4.95 -2.45
CA ARG A 347 -24.26 -4.67 -1.19
C ARG A 347 -22.85 -4.13 -1.42
N LEU A 348 -22.13 -4.69 -2.39
CA LEU A 348 -20.78 -4.26 -2.75
C LEU A 348 -20.77 -2.86 -3.39
N LEU A 349 -21.73 -2.58 -4.27
CA LEU A 349 -21.94 -1.24 -4.84
C LEU A 349 -22.25 -0.21 -3.76
N TYR A 350 -23.12 -0.56 -2.81
CA TYR A 350 -23.41 0.28 -1.65
C TYR A 350 -22.15 0.56 -0.81
N PHE A 351 -21.37 -0.46 -0.46
CA PHE A 351 -20.10 -0.27 0.25
C PHE A 351 -19.09 0.61 -0.52
N ALA A 352 -19.08 0.54 -1.84
CA ALA A 352 -18.26 1.41 -2.68
C ALA A 352 -18.78 2.85 -2.74
N SER A 353 -20.06 3.10 -2.44
CA SER A 353 -20.70 4.41 -2.55
C SER A 353 -20.42 5.33 -1.34
N PRO A 354 -20.50 6.67 -1.48
CA PRO A 354 -20.35 7.59 -0.35
C PRO A 354 -21.33 7.31 0.80
N GLU A 355 -22.53 6.83 0.46
CA GLU A 355 -23.61 6.51 1.40
C GLU A 355 -23.28 5.26 2.24
N GLY A 356 -22.69 4.22 1.64
CA GLY A 356 -22.34 2.99 2.37
C GLY A 356 -20.99 3.01 3.08
N ARG A 357 -20.29 4.14 3.09
CA ARG A 357 -18.96 4.30 3.71
C ARG A 357 -18.93 3.93 5.19
N ASP A 358 -19.90 4.38 5.98
CA ASP A 358 -19.92 4.12 7.42
C ASP A 358 -20.28 2.66 7.73
N ASP A 359 -21.14 2.06 6.90
CA ASP A 359 -21.47 0.64 7.00
C ASP A 359 -20.29 -0.24 6.59
N LEU A 360 -19.56 0.15 5.53
CA LEU A 360 -18.31 -0.50 5.16
C LEU A 360 -17.30 -0.39 6.30
N TYR A 361 -17.15 0.78 6.93
CA TYR A 361 -16.27 0.97 8.08
C TYR A 361 -16.60 0.00 9.23
N ASN A 362 -17.87 -0.11 9.58
CA ASN A 362 -18.32 -1.03 10.63
C ASN A 362 -18.14 -2.51 10.25
N TYR A 363 -18.45 -2.86 9.01
CA TYR A 363 -18.31 -4.22 8.50
C TYR A 363 -16.83 -4.61 8.37
N ASN A 364 -15.97 -3.81 7.76
CA ASN A 364 -14.62 -4.23 7.42
C ASN A 364 -13.56 -3.66 8.38
N GLN A 365 -13.37 -2.34 8.37
CA GLN A 365 -12.23 -1.69 9.03
C GLN A 365 -12.27 -1.86 10.56
N LYS A 366 -13.45 -1.72 11.17
CA LYS A 366 -13.65 -1.85 12.62
C LYS A 366 -13.47 -3.29 13.11
N GLU A 367 -13.85 -4.26 12.28
CA GLU A 367 -13.71 -5.70 12.56
C GLU A 367 -12.37 -6.28 12.10
N ARG A 368 -11.57 -5.49 11.38
CA ARG A 368 -10.32 -5.92 10.74
C ARG A 368 -10.53 -7.22 9.96
N ARG A 369 -11.59 -7.29 9.15
CA ARG A 369 -11.84 -8.44 8.27
C ARG A 369 -10.69 -8.55 7.28
N SER A 370 -10.17 -9.76 7.09
CA SER A 370 -9.11 -10.05 6.13
C SER A 370 -9.66 -10.17 4.71
N ILE A 371 -8.77 -10.20 3.71
CA ILE A 371 -9.15 -10.47 2.32
C ILE A 371 -9.90 -11.79 2.20
N LEU A 372 -9.36 -12.86 2.81
CA LEU A 372 -9.99 -14.18 2.79
C LEU A 372 -11.41 -14.15 3.33
N GLU A 373 -11.60 -13.57 4.52
CA GLU A 373 -12.94 -13.50 5.15
C GLU A 373 -13.94 -12.68 4.33
N VAL A 374 -13.49 -11.60 3.67
CA VAL A 374 -14.38 -10.84 2.78
C VAL A 374 -14.77 -11.68 1.57
N LEU A 375 -13.85 -12.43 0.96
CA LEU A 375 -14.21 -13.33 -0.14
C LEU A 375 -15.13 -14.47 0.30
N GLU A 376 -14.99 -14.97 1.53
CA GLU A 376 -15.89 -15.95 2.14
C GLU A 376 -17.29 -15.38 2.43
N ASP A 377 -17.38 -14.12 2.90
CA ASP A 377 -18.64 -13.42 3.15
C ASP A 377 -19.42 -13.11 1.84
N PHE A 378 -18.75 -13.11 0.68
CA PHE A 378 -19.32 -12.86 -0.66
C PHE A 378 -19.03 -14.02 -1.63
N PRO A 379 -19.65 -15.20 -1.45
CA PRO A 379 -19.33 -16.41 -2.20
C PRO A 379 -19.66 -16.32 -3.70
N SER A 380 -20.56 -15.44 -4.13
CA SER A 380 -20.92 -15.30 -5.56
C SER A 380 -19.84 -14.58 -6.38
N VAL A 381 -18.85 -13.98 -5.72
CA VAL A 381 -17.78 -13.21 -6.35
C VAL A 381 -16.66 -14.12 -6.84
N GLN A 382 -16.36 -14.05 -8.14
CA GLN A 382 -15.19 -14.70 -8.74
C GLN A 382 -14.27 -13.68 -9.42
N ILE A 383 -13.31 -13.18 -8.65
CA ILE A 383 -12.39 -12.13 -9.10
C ILE A 383 -11.15 -12.73 -9.80
N PRO A 384 -10.76 -12.23 -10.99
CA PRO A 384 -9.52 -12.66 -11.66
C PRO A 384 -8.27 -12.42 -10.81
N PHE A 385 -7.27 -13.29 -10.96
CA PHE A 385 -6.06 -13.22 -10.14
C PHE A 385 -5.25 -11.93 -10.36
N GLU A 386 -5.25 -11.37 -11.57
CA GLU A 386 -4.62 -10.07 -11.88
C GLU A 386 -5.14 -8.94 -10.98
N TRP A 387 -6.44 -8.95 -10.69
CA TRP A 387 -7.05 -7.99 -9.77
C TRP A 387 -6.67 -8.25 -8.33
N LEU A 388 -6.63 -9.52 -7.91
CA LEU A 388 -6.17 -9.87 -6.56
C LEU A 388 -4.73 -9.40 -6.35
N VAL A 389 -3.85 -9.65 -7.31
CA VAL A 389 -2.47 -9.17 -7.31
C VAL A 389 -2.40 -7.65 -7.14
N GLN A 390 -3.24 -6.89 -7.84
CA GLN A 390 -3.29 -5.43 -7.72
C GLN A 390 -3.88 -4.92 -6.39
N LEU A 391 -4.92 -5.59 -5.87
CA LEU A 391 -5.76 -5.04 -4.81
C LEU A 391 -5.48 -5.58 -3.42
N VAL A 392 -4.94 -6.80 -3.32
CA VAL A 392 -4.59 -7.39 -2.03
C VAL A 392 -3.43 -6.60 -1.44
N PRO A 393 -3.55 -6.15 -0.17
CA PRO A 393 -2.46 -5.45 0.48
C PRO A 393 -1.19 -6.30 0.49
N PRO A 394 -0.02 -5.69 0.24
CA PRO A 394 1.20 -6.46 0.19
C PRO A 394 1.63 -6.93 1.57
N LEU A 395 2.29 -8.09 1.64
CA LEU A 395 2.88 -8.63 2.86
C LEU A 395 4.12 -7.81 3.28
N LYS A 396 3.96 -7.05 4.37
CA LYS A 396 4.97 -6.12 4.88
C LYS A 396 5.84 -6.75 5.95
N ALA A 397 7.13 -6.40 5.93
CA ALA A 397 8.00 -6.63 7.06
C ALA A 397 7.59 -5.76 8.26
N ARG A 398 7.86 -6.23 9.47
CA ARG A 398 7.54 -5.53 10.71
C ARG A 398 8.81 -5.15 11.44
N ALA A 399 8.94 -3.85 11.69
CA ALA A 399 10.00 -3.26 12.50
C ALA A 399 9.82 -3.57 14.00
N PHE A 400 10.90 -4.01 14.65
CA PHE A 400 11.02 -4.17 16.09
C PHE A 400 12.34 -3.56 16.58
N SER A 401 12.29 -2.87 17.72
CA SER A 401 13.51 -2.39 18.38
C SER A 401 14.34 -3.57 18.88
N ILE A 402 15.64 -3.55 18.61
CA ILE A 402 16.57 -4.57 19.07
C ILE A 402 16.78 -4.41 20.58
N SER A 403 16.68 -5.52 21.32
CA SER A 403 16.82 -5.56 22.79
C SER A 403 18.12 -6.23 23.26
N SER A 404 19.16 -6.25 22.42
CA SER A 404 20.49 -6.78 22.70
C SER A 404 21.61 -5.82 22.26
N SER A 405 22.84 -6.13 22.66
CA SER A 405 24.06 -5.48 22.18
C SER A 405 25.01 -6.52 21.59
N LEU A 406 25.58 -6.26 20.42
CA LEU A 406 26.61 -7.13 19.82
C LEU A 406 27.86 -7.30 20.70
N LEU A 407 28.13 -6.34 21.61
CA LEU A 407 29.25 -6.44 22.56
C LEU A 407 29.02 -7.52 23.62
N ALA A 408 27.76 -7.75 24.01
CA ALA A 408 27.38 -8.73 25.02
C ALA A 408 26.96 -10.07 24.39
N HIS A 409 26.32 -10.02 23.23
CA HIS A 409 25.79 -11.18 22.50
C HIS A 409 26.30 -11.16 21.05
N PRO A 410 27.57 -11.55 20.81
CA PRO A 410 28.10 -11.61 19.46
C PRO A 410 27.28 -12.55 18.58
N ALA A 411 27.02 -12.14 17.34
CA ALA A 411 26.24 -12.91 16.35
C ALA A 411 24.81 -13.28 16.80
N GLN A 412 24.20 -12.49 17.70
CA GLN A 412 22.80 -12.63 18.06
C GLN A 412 22.05 -11.30 17.97
N VAL A 413 20.76 -11.40 17.71
CA VAL A 413 19.81 -10.29 17.84
C VAL A 413 18.66 -10.74 18.73
N HIS A 414 18.30 -9.92 19.71
CA HIS A 414 17.22 -10.21 20.64
C HIS A 414 16.07 -9.23 20.43
N LEU A 415 14.85 -9.70 20.70
CA LEU A 415 13.65 -8.88 20.66
C LEU A 415 12.79 -9.10 21.89
N THR A 416 12.27 -8.00 22.44
CA THR A 416 11.22 -8.04 23.44
C THR A 416 9.90 -7.57 22.82
N VAL A 417 8.96 -8.49 22.66
CA VAL A 417 7.74 -8.26 21.87
C VAL A 417 6.50 -8.57 22.68
N SER A 418 5.54 -7.64 22.68
CA SER A 418 4.18 -7.91 23.15
C SER A 418 3.40 -8.63 22.06
N ILE A 419 2.86 -9.81 22.38
CA ILE A 419 2.03 -10.55 21.45
C ILE A 419 0.68 -9.83 21.32
N VAL A 420 0.36 -9.42 20.11
CA VAL A 420 -0.83 -8.60 19.85
C VAL A 420 -2.02 -9.51 19.67
N SER A 421 -3.01 -9.36 20.55
CA SER A 421 -4.33 -10.00 20.47
C SER A 421 -5.38 -9.01 20.94
N TRP A 422 -6.50 -8.90 20.25
CA TRP A 422 -7.60 -8.03 20.64
C TRP A 422 -8.94 -8.65 20.28
N ILE A 423 -9.98 -8.19 20.96
CA ILE A 423 -11.35 -8.57 20.67
C ILE A 423 -11.97 -7.45 19.86
N THR A 424 -12.55 -7.80 18.71
CA THR A 424 -13.25 -6.85 17.86
C THR A 424 -14.61 -6.48 18.47
N PRO A 425 -15.25 -5.37 18.07
CA PRO A 425 -16.58 -5.00 18.55
C PRO A 425 -17.65 -6.09 18.40
N TYR A 426 -17.51 -7.00 17.44
CA TYR A 426 -18.39 -8.17 17.27
C TYR A 426 -17.86 -9.44 17.96
N LYS A 427 -16.98 -9.29 18.95
CA LYS A 427 -16.47 -10.36 19.83
C LYS A 427 -15.59 -11.40 19.14
N ARG A 428 -15.04 -11.12 17.95
CA ARG A 428 -14.04 -11.99 17.32
C ARG A 428 -12.67 -11.74 17.92
N THR A 429 -11.90 -12.79 18.16
CA THR A 429 -10.51 -12.64 18.61
C THR A 429 -9.60 -12.50 17.40
N ARG A 430 -8.87 -11.40 17.32
CA ARG A 430 -7.88 -11.11 16.28
C ARG A 430 -6.48 -11.14 16.86
N LYS A 431 -5.51 -11.53 16.04
CA LYS A 431 -4.09 -11.58 16.40
C LYS A 431 -3.26 -10.80 15.39
N GLY A 432 -2.20 -10.15 15.86
CA GLY A 432 -1.28 -9.45 14.97
C GLY A 432 -0.35 -10.44 14.29
N LEU A 433 -0.41 -10.52 12.95
CA LEU A 433 0.27 -11.51 12.11
C LEU A 433 1.71 -11.83 12.57
N CYS A 434 2.60 -10.85 12.52
CA CYS A 434 4.01 -11.06 12.84
C CYS A 434 4.25 -11.48 14.30
N SER A 435 3.56 -10.85 15.26
CA SER A 435 3.72 -11.19 16.67
C SER A 435 3.21 -12.61 17.00
N SER A 436 2.09 -13.02 16.42
CA SER A 436 1.57 -14.39 16.62
C SER A 436 2.40 -15.43 15.90
N TRP A 437 2.94 -15.09 14.71
CA TRP A 437 3.88 -15.95 14.00
C TRP A 437 5.14 -16.17 14.83
N LEU A 438 5.79 -15.11 15.32
CA LEU A 438 6.94 -15.21 16.22
C LEU A 438 6.64 -16.07 17.46
N ALA A 439 5.50 -15.85 18.10
CA ALA A 439 5.10 -16.62 19.28
C ALA A 439 4.88 -18.12 19.00
N SER A 440 4.61 -18.49 17.75
CA SER A 440 4.37 -19.87 17.31
C SER A 440 5.65 -20.64 16.93
N LEU A 441 6.75 -19.94 16.66
CA LEU A 441 8.03 -20.57 16.35
C LEU A 441 8.62 -21.24 17.61
N THR A 442 9.22 -22.42 17.44
CA THR A 442 9.92 -23.13 18.52
C THR A 442 11.40 -23.27 18.19
N PRO A 443 12.30 -23.16 19.19
CA PRO A 443 13.74 -23.29 18.97
C PRO A 443 14.17 -24.61 18.30
N GLU A 444 13.38 -25.68 18.42
CA GLU A 444 13.68 -26.97 17.76
C GLU A 444 13.37 -26.98 16.27
N GLN A 445 12.39 -26.18 15.81
CA GLN A 445 11.94 -26.15 14.41
C GLN A 445 12.68 -25.10 13.58
N GLY A 446 13.48 -24.24 14.21
CA GLY A 446 14.17 -23.12 13.59
C GLY A 446 13.26 -21.91 13.46
#